data_AF-A0A1H3QTS0-F1
#
_entry.id   AF-A0A1H3QTS0-F1
#
_cell.length_a   1.000
_cell.length_b   1.000
_cell.length_c   1.000
_cell.angle_alpha   90.00
_cell.angle_beta   90.00
_cell.angle_gamma   90.00
#
_symmetry.space_group_name_H-M   'P 1'
#
loop_
_entity.id
_entity.type
_entity.pdbx_description
1 polymer ?
#
loop_
_entity_poly.entity_id
_entity_poly.type
_entity_poly.pdbx_seq_one_letter_code
_entity_poly.pdbx_strand_id
1 'polypeptide(L)'
;MVCVMNEPNTTADAMEAAALHRCADLRADGRDHAVPVPASVSRNKDKSPAEWAFQRVILQLKAFEDSLDDDHVTGMGFAGGPSGVLRIQGIGFSAPDLVTFSGTNENGEAMQAIQHVSQLNVMLRAVAKSPSQEVAERIGFRLARALEAADAPKAEPRDDNLPVNEANTAS
;
A
#
# COMPACT_ATOMS: atom_id res chain seq x y z
N MET A 1 -14.18 38.00 5.25
CA MET A 1 -12.86 37.63 4.69
C MET A 1 -12.30 36.55 5.60
N VAL A 2 -12.53 35.28 5.25
CA VAL A 2 -11.98 34.17 6.02
C VAL A 2 -10.52 34.05 5.63
N CYS A 3 -9.62 34.33 6.57
CA CYS A 3 -8.22 33.96 6.42
C CYS A 3 -8.17 32.44 6.31
N VAL A 4 -7.94 31.94 5.09
CA VAL A 4 -7.45 30.58 4.89
C VAL A 4 -6.08 30.56 5.55
N MET A 5 -6.00 29.97 6.74
CA MET A 5 -4.73 29.63 7.35
C MET A 5 -4.12 28.54 6.48
N ASN A 6 -3.20 28.94 5.60
CA ASN A 6 -2.31 28.04 4.92
C ASN A 6 -1.34 27.50 5.98
N GLU A 7 -1.49 26.23 6.36
CA GLU A 7 -0.54 25.57 7.26
C GLU A 7 0.86 25.64 6.64
N PRO A 8 1.91 25.97 7.42
CA PRO A 8 3.25 26.05 6.87
C PRO A 8 3.73 24.63 6.60
N ASN A 9 3.78 24.22 5.33
CA ASN A 9 4.68 23.16 4.89
C ASN A 9 6.09 23.59 5.33
N THR A 10 6.59 23.01 6.42
CA THR A 10 7.92 23.36 6.88
C THR A 10 8.92 22.79 5.88
N THR A 11 10.07 23.42 5.74
CA THR A 11 11.16 22.87 4.91
C THR A 11 11.58 21.47 5.35
N ALA A 12 11.31 21.08 6.61
CA ALA A 12 11.48 19.71 7.09
C ALA A 12 10.48 18.74 6.41
N ASP A 13 9.19 19.08 6.34
CA ASP A 13 8.17 18.23 5.69
C ASP A 13 8.48 18.01 4.19
N ALA A 14 8.92 19.07 3.50
CA ALA A 14 9.34 18.98 2.10
C ALA A 14 10.62 18.14 1.91
N MET A 15 11.57 18.24 2.84
CA MET A 15 12.81 17.44 2.82
C MET A 15 12.57 15.97 3.21
N GLU A 16 11.64 15.70 4.12
CA GLU A 16 11.21 14.34 4.49
C GLU A 16 10.46 13.67 3.34
N ALA A 17 9.54 14.39 2.67
CA ALA A 17 8.89 13.92 1.45
C ALA A 17 9.89 13.56 0.33
N ALA A 18 11.00 14.31 0.23
CA ALA A 18 12.09 14.01 -0.70
C ALA A 18 12.99 12.85 -0.24
N ALA A 19 13.15 12.63 1.07
CA ALA A 19 13.95 11.55 1.65
C ALA A 19 13.22 10.20 1.71
N LEU A 20 11.90 10.22 1.55
CA LEU A 20 10.99 9.07 1.64
C LEU A 20 11.27 7.94 0.63
N HIS A 21 12.18 8.13 -0.33
CA HIS A 21 12.59 7.15 -1.34
C HIS A 21 13.77 6.25 -0.93
N ARG A 22 14.34 6.39 0.28
CA ARG A 22 15.40 5.50 0.78
C ARG A 22 14.83 4.46 1.73
N CYS A 23 14.19 3.42 1.17
CA CYS A 23 13.90 2.20 1.94
C CYS A 23 15.14 1.31 1.90
N ALA A 24 15.70 0.98 3.06
CA ALA A 24 16.68 -0.08 3.22
C ALA A 24 16.18 -0.97 4.37
N ASP A 25 16.03 -2.27 4.12
CA ASP A 25 15.68 -3.29 5.11
C ASP A 25 16.87 -4.24 5.23
N LEU A 26 17.92 -3.74 5.87
CA LEU A 26 19.15 -4.49 6.08
C LEU A 26 18.92 -5.50 7.20
N ARG A 27 18.89 -6.78 6.82
CA ARG A 27 18.80 -7.89 7.78
C ARG A 27 20.18 -8.43 8.13
N ALA A 28 20.24 -9.21 9.21
CA ALA A 28 21.48 -9.80 9.73
C ALA A 28 22.15 -10.79 8.75
N ASP A 29 21.43 -11.25 7.74
CA ASP A 29 21.95 -12.07 6.64
C ASP A 29 22.70 -11.26 5.56
N GLY A 30 22.81 -9.93 5.77
CA GLY A 30 23.55 -9.02 4.90
C GLY A 30 22.83 -8.67 3.59
N ARG A 31 21.55 -9.05 3.43
CA ARG A 31 20.75 -8.73 2.25
C ARG A 31 19.82 -7.56 2.53
N ASP A 32 19.68 -6.68 1.56
CA ASP A 32 18.62 -5.66 1.56
C ASP A 32 17.30 -6.32 1.14
N HIS A 33 16.36 -6.37 2.06
CA HIS A 33 15.03 -6.91 1.84
C HIS A 33 14.01 -5.82 1.53
N ALA A 34 14.47 -4.58 1.33
CA ALA A 34 13.57 -3.50 0.97
C ALA A 34 12.89 -3.88 -0.34
N VAL A 35 11.56 -3.94 -0.32
CA VAL A 35 10.81 -4.08 -1.57
C VAL A 35 10.93 -2.74 -2.30
N PRO A 36 11.57 -2.71 -3.49
CA PRO A 36 11.70 -1.49 -4.24
C PRO A 36 10.29 -0.96 -4.56
N VAL A 37 10.08 0.33 -4.32
CA VAL A 37 8.82 0.99 -4.67
C VAL A 37 8.68 0.93 -6.20
N PRO A 38 7.60 0.32 -6.75
CA PRO A 38 7.41 0.27 -8.20
C PRO A 38 7.41 1.66 -8.85
N ALA A 39 7.85 1.73 -10.11
CA ALA A 39 7.94 3.00 -10.84
C ALA A 39 6.56 3.68 -11.01
N SER A 40 5.49 2.90 -11.14
CA SER A 40 4.10 3.39 -11.18
C SER A 40 3.74 4.11 -9.88
N VAL A 41 4.04 3.47 -8.75
CA VAL A 41 3.78 3.99 -7.41
C VAL A 41 4.61 5.24 -7.12
N SER A 42 5.88 5.29 -7.53
CA SER A 42 6.75 6.45 -7.27
C SER A 42 6.53 7.65 -8.22
N ARG A 43 5.62 7.52 -9.20
CA ARG A 43 5.37 8.56 -10.22
C ARG A 43 4.63 9.77 -9.67
N ASN A 44 3.59 9.55 -8.87
CA ASN A 44 2.87 10.65 -8.21
C ASN A 44 3.49 10.94 -6.84
N LYS A 45 3.99 12.17 -6.68
CA LYS A 45 4.62 12.66 -5.44
C LYS A 45 3.64 13.46 -4.56
N ASP A 46 2.53 13.91 -5.12
CA ASP A 46 1.51 14.73 -4.45
C ASP A 46 0.50 13.81 -3.75
N LYS A 47 0.95 13.07 -2.74
CA LYS A 47 0.14 12.13 -1.98
C LYS A 47 -0.02 12.56 -0.53
N SER A 48 -1.18 12.27 0.04
CA SER A 48 -1.40 12.45 1.46
C SER A 48 -0.50 11.52 2.31
N PRO A 49 -0.26 11.86 3.59
CA PRO A 49 0.45 10.98 4.51
C PRO A 49 -0.18 9.57 4.60
N ALA A 50 -1.51 9.47 4.63
CA ALA A 50 -2.22 8.20 4.65
C ALA A 50 -1.98 7.36 3.38
N GLU A 51 -1.98 7.98 2.20
CA GLU A 51 -1.65 7.30 0.93
C GLU A 51 -0.23 6.74 0.96
N TRP A 52 0.74 7.55 1.39
CA TRP A 52 2.12 7.08 1.51
C TRP A 52 2.24 5.90 2.47
N ALA A 53 1.62 6.00 3.65
CA ALA A 53 1.62 4.93 4.64
C ALA A 53 0.98 3.64 4.08
N PHE A 54 -0.19 3.76 3.45
CA PHE A 54 -0.91 2.66 2.81
C PHE A 54 -0.05 1.89 1.81
N GLN A 55 0.59 2.61 0.88
CA GLN A 55 1.44 2.00 -0.14
C GLN A 55 2.63 1.26 0.49
N ARG A 56 3.29 1.88 1.47
CA ARG A 56 4.45 1.29 2.15
C ARG A 56 4.08 0.06 2.96
N VAL A 57 2.95 0.09 3.66
CA VAL A 57 2.47 -1.06 4.43
C VAL A 57 2.18 -2.24 3.50
N ILE A 58 1.58 -2.01 2.32
CA ILE A 58 1.38 -3.06 1.32
C ILE A 58 2.71 -3.66 0.85
N LEU A 59 3.72 -2.82 0.58
CA LEU A 59 5.04 -3.30 0.16
C LEU A 59 5.73 -4.09 1.28
N GLN A 60 5.66 -3.63 2.52
CA GLN A 60 6.19 -4.35 3.69
C GLN A 60 5.47 -5.69 3.92
N LEU A 61 4.15 -5.71 3.76
CA LEU A 61 3.34 -6.92 3.83
C LEU A 61 3.75 -7.94 2.76
N LYS A 62 3.97 -7.48 1.52
CA LYS A 62 4.51 -8.33 0.45
C LYS A 62 5.90 -8.87 0.80
N ALA A 63 6.79 -8.03 1.33
CA ALA A 63 8.13 -8.44 1.75
C ALA A 63 8.10 -9.55 2.82
N PHE A 64 7.21 -9.36 3.80
CA PHE A 64 7.01 -10.32 4.88
C PHE A 64 6.47 -11.64 4.34
N GLU A 65 5.46 -11.62 3.47
CA GLU A 65 4.90 -12.83 2.86
C GLU A 65 5.89 -13.59 2.00
N ASP A 66 6.80 -12.91 1.31
CA ASP A 66 7.86 -13.52 0.52
C ASP A 66 8.84 -14.34 1.39
N SER A 67 8.91 -14.03 2.70
CA SER A 67 9.72 -14.75 3.68
C SER A 67 8.99 -15.90 4.39
N LEU A 68 7.69 -16.10 4.14
CA LEU A 68 6.88 -17.13 4.80
C LEU A 68 6.84 -18.44 4.02
N ASP A 69 6.74 -19.56 4.73
CA ASP A 69 6.43 -20.87 4.15
C ASP A 69 4.94 -21.01 3.77
N ASP A 70 4.58 -22.09 3.08
CA ASP A 70 3.24 -22.35 2.54
C ASP A 70 2.18 -22.77 3.58
N ASP A 71 2.57 -22.89 4.84
CA ASP A 71 1.67 -23.21 5.95
C ASP A 71 1.28 -21.98 6.78
N HIS A 72 1.94 -20.84 6.54
CA HIS A 72 1.67 -19.59 7.23
C HIS A 72 1.07 -18.51 6.32
N VAL A 73 0.12 -17.78 6.88
CA VAL A 73 -0.47 -16.56 6.33
C VAL A 73 -0.10 -15.35 7.19
N THR A 74 -0.24 -14.15 6.64
CA THR A 74 0.05 -12.94 7.42
C THR A 74 -1.10 -12.60 8.36
N GLY A 75 -0.80 -12.57 9.65
CA GLY A 75 -1.60 -11.90 10.67
C GLY A 75 -1.00 -10.57 11.08
N MET A 76 -1.85 -9.67 11.56
CA MET A 76 -1.48 -8.43 12.22
C MET A 76 -1.78 -8.54 13.71
N GLY A 77 -0.77 -8.27 14.53
CA GLY A 77 -0.95 -7.99 15.96
C GLY A 77 -1.03 -6.48 16.20
N PHE A 78 -1.90 -6.08 17.13
CA PHE A 78 -1.86 -4.72 17.66
C PHE A 78 -0.73 -4.61 18.67
N ALA A 79 0.25 -3.75 18.39
CA ALA A 79 1.32 -3.50 19.35
C ALA A 79 0.75 -2.79 20.59
N GLY A 80 0.73 -3.49 21.72
CA GLY A 80 0.34 -2.94 23.02
C GLY A 80 -1.15 -3.05 23.40
N GLY A 81 -1.98 -3.77 22.64
CA GLY A 81 -3.41 -3.96 22.96
C GLY A 81 -3.79 -5.43 23.19
N PRO A 82 -4.76 -5.73 24.08
CA PRO A 82 -5.24 -7.11 24.32
C PRO A 82 -6.13 -7.65 23.18
N SER A 83 -6.32 -6.89 22.10
CA SER A 83 -7.32 -7.14 21.05
C SER A 83 -7.05 -8.34 20.14
N GLY A 84 -6.03 -9.16 20.44
CA GLY A 84 -5.73 -10.40 19.71
C GLY A 84 -5.06 -10.18 18.36
N VAL A 85 -5.14 -11.21 17.50
CA VAL A 85 -4.55 -11.22 16.16
C VAL A 85 -5.64 -11.01 15.11
N LEU A 86 -5.45 -10.03 14.24
CA LEU A 86 -6.25 -9.78 13.05
C LEU A 86 -5.62 -10.52 11.86
N ARG A 87 -6.30 -11.52 11.31
CA ARG A 87 -5.93 -12.09 9.99
C ARG A 87 -6.33 -11.08 8.93
N ILE A 88 -5.35 -10.41 8.33
CA ILE A 88 -5.61 -9.33 7.38
C ILE A 88 -6.24 -9.92 6.11
N GLN A 89 -7.28 -9.28 5.60
CA GLN A 89 -7.91 -9.58 4.32
C GLN A 89 -7.93 -8.35 3.40
N GLY A 90 -7.83 -7.15 3.98
CA GLY A 90 -7.79 -5.90 3.25
C GLY A 90 -7.10 -4.78 4.02
N ILE A 91 -6.59 -3.82 3.26
CA ILE A 91 -6.07 -2.55 3.77
C ILE A 91 -6.72 -1.45 2.95
N GLY A 92 -7.03 -0.33 3.58
CA GLY A 92 -7.51 0.89 2.93
C GLY A 92 -6.91 2.14 3.58
N PHE A 93 -7.18 3.28 2.98
CA PHE A 93 -6.82 4.58 3.53
C PHE A 93 -7.95 5.59 3.30
N SER A 94 -7.98 6.64 4.13
CA SER A 94 -8.80 7.83 3.92
C SER A 94 -7.91 9.04 4.10
N ALA A 95 -7.75 9.83 3.05
CA ALA A 95 -6.93 11.03 3.10
C ALA A 95 -7.55 12.07 4.07
N PRO A 96 -6.71 12.83 4.81
CA PRO A 96 -5.26 12.83 4.70
C PRO A 96 -4.52 11.82 5.60
N ASP A 97 -5.19 11.18 6.56
CA ASP A 97 -4.53 10.72 7.79
C ASP A 97 -4.95 9.34 8.34
N LEU A 98 -5.94 8.65 7.76
CA LEU A 98 -6.39 7.35 8.29
C LEU A 98 -5.94 6.16 7.43
N VAL A 99 -5.52 5.09 8.09
CA VAL A 99 -5.27 3.77 7.50
C VAL A 99 -6.16 2.73 8.20
N THR A 100 -6.80 1.87 7.41
CA THR A 100 -7.75 0.87 7.89
C THR A 100 -7.28 -0.53 7.53
N PHE A 101 -7.33 -1.45 8.48
CA PHE A 101 -7.06 -2.87 8.30
C PHE A 101 -8.34 -3.65 8.53
N SER A 102 -8.77 -4.45 7.55
CA SER A 102 -9.95 -5.30 7.65
C SER A 102 -9.58 -6.77 7.57
N GLY A 103 -10.35 -7.62 8.25
CA GLY A 103 -10.13 -9.05 8.25
C GLY A 103 -10.96 -9.77 9.30
N THR A 104 -10.40 -10.83 9.86
CA THR A 104 -11.07 -11.66 10.87
C THR A 104 -10.19 -11.92 12.08
N ASN A 105 -10.80 -12.10 13.25
CA ASN A 105 -10.09 -12.56 14.43
C ASN A 105 -9.83 -14.09 14.40
N GLU A 106 -9.29 -14.64 15.49
CA GLU A 106 -9.01 -16.07 15.64
C GLU A 106 -10.26 -16.96 15.59
N ASN A 107 -11.43 -16.40 15.92
CA ASN A 107 -12.72 -17.09 15.86
C ASN A 107 -13.41 -16.98 14.49
N GLY A 108 -12.80 -16.27 13.53
CA GLY A 108 -13.38 -16.01 12.21
C GLY A 108 -14.42 -14.88 12.19
N GLU A 109 -14.56 -14.12 13.27
CA GLU A 109 -15.47 -12.97 13.34
C GLU A 109 -14.83 -11.76 12.67
N ALA A 110 -15.65 -10.97 11.97
CA ALA A 110 -15.19 -9.77 11.29
C ALA A 110 -14.56 -8.80 12.29
N MET A 111 -13.35 -8.35 11.98
CA MET A 111 -12.59 -7.41 12.80
C MET A 111 -11.98 -6.34 11.88
N GLN A 112 -11.99 -5.11 12.37
CA GLN A 112 -11.42 -3.97 11.67
C GLN A 112 -10.67 -3.10 12.66
N ALA A 113 -9.54 -2.56 12.21
CA ALA A 113 -8.81 -1.55 12.95
C ALA A 113 -8.61 -0.32 12.09
N ILE A 114 -8.84 0.84 12.71
CA ILE A 114 -8.67 2.15 12.10
C ILE A 114 -7.58 2.85 12.90
N GLN A 115 -6.52 3.29 12.22
CA GLN A 115 -5.38 3.96 12.84
C GLN A 115 -5.11 5.29 12.13
N HIS A 116 -4.80 6.31 12.92
CA HIS A 116 -4.22 7.54 12.40
C HIS A 116 -2.75 7.29 12.03
N VAL A 117 -2.28 7.86 10.92
CA VAL A 117 -0.92 7.69 10.39
C VAL A 117 0.17 7.98 11.42
N SER A 118 0.01 9.02 12.25
CA SER A 118 0.98 9.37 13.30
C SER A 118 1.06 8.36 14.45
N GLN A 119 0.08 7.46 14.57
CA GLN A 119 0.00 6.44 15.62
C GLN A 119 0.18 5.03 15.07
N LEU A 120 0.45 4.91 13.76
CA LEU A 120 0.49 3.64 13.06
C LEU A 120 1.58 2.74 13.65
N ASN A 121 1.14 1.69 14.33
CA ASN A 121 2.02 0.65 14.86
C ASN A 121 1.48 -0.72 14.46
N VAL A 122 2.22 -1.39 13.57
CA VAL A 122 1.80 -2.65 12.94
C VAL A 122 2.84 -3.71 13.25
N MET A 123 2.39 -4.81 13.84
CA MET A 123 3.21 -6.01 14.01
C MET A 123 2.70 -7.08 13.05
N LEU A 124 3.54 -7.54 12.13
CA LEU A 124 3.23 -8.68 11.27
C LEU A 124 3.64 -9.98 11.98
N ARG A 125 2.75 -10.97 11.95
CA ARG A 125 2.95 -12.29 12.57
C ARG A 125 2.64 -13.37 11.55
N ALA A 126 3.47 -14.40 11.50
CA ALA A 126 3.15 -15.63 10.79
C ALA A 126 2.06 -16.39 11.56
N VAL A 127 0.89 -16.59 10.96
CA VAL A 127 -0.22 -17.32 11.57
C VAL A 127 -0.50 -18.56 10.72
N ALA A 128 -0.69 -19.72 11.33
CA ALA A 128 -1.03 -20.93 10.59
C ALA A 128 -2.28 -20.70 9.72
N LYS A 129 -2.25 -21.17 8.47
CA LYS A 129 -3.41 -21.13 7.56
C LYS A 129 -4.60 -21.88 8.17
N SER A 130 -5.82 -21.51 7.78
CA SER A 130 -6.99 -22.26 8.22
C SER A 130 -6.90 -23.70 7.71
N PRO A 131 -7.27 -24.72 8.50
CA PRO A 131 -7.30 -26.11 8.02
C PRO A 131 -8.26 -26.33 6.84
N SER A 132 -9.21 -25.41 6.62
CA SER A 132 -10.11 -25.39 5.47
C SER A 132 -9.50 -24.80 4.19
N GLN A 133 -8.29 -24.23 4.25
CA GLN A 133 -7.62 -23.62 3.11
C GLN A 133 -6.50 -24.51 2.57
N GLU A 134 -6.61 -24.90 1.30
CA GLU A 134 -5.59 -25.72 0.63
C GLU A 134 -4.29 -24.95 0.38
N VAL A 135 -4.39 -23.63 0.14
CA VAL A 135 -3.25 -22.75 -0.17
C VAL A 135 -3.23 -21.56 0.79
N ALA A 136 -2.05 -21.19 1.28
CA ALA A 136 -1.87 -19.99 2.10
C ALA A 136 -2.26 -18.73 1.32
N GLU A 137 -3.17 -17.92 1.87
CA GLU A 137 -3.53 -16.64 1.26
C GLU A 137 -2.37 -15.65 1.37
N ARG A 138 -1.86 -15.24 0.20
CA ARG A 138 -0.80 -14.23 0.05
C ARG A 138 -1.41 -12.88 -0.33
N ILE A 139 -1.96 -12.17 0.66
CA ILE A 139 -2.71 -10.94 0.43
C ILE A 139 -1.82 -9.77 0.00
N GLY A 140 -0.57 -9.72 0.48
CA GLY A 140 0.41 -8.68 0.14
C GLY A 140 0.71 -8.64 -1.34
N PHE A 141 0.85 -9.80 -1.98
CA PHE A 141 1.04 -9.87 -3.44
C PHE A 141 -0.20 -9.42 -4.22
N ARG A 142 -1.40 -9.77 -3.75
CA ARG A 142 -2.66 -9.32 -4.37
C ARG A 142 -2.84 -7.81 -4.25
N LEU A 143 -2.55 -7.26 -3.07
CA LEU A 143 -2.62 -5.83 -2.79
C LEU A 143 -1.56 -5.04 -3.57
N ALA A 144 -0.33 -5.54 -3.66
CA ALA A 144 0.73 -4.91 -4.45
C ALA A 144 0.36 -4.83 -5.94
N ARG A 145 -0.18 -5.91 -6.51
CA ARG A 145 -0.67 -5.90 -7.91
C ARG A 145 -1.81 -4.91 -8.11
N ALA A 146 -2.77 -4.86 -7.18
CA ALA A 146 -3.89 -3.92 -7.26
C ALA A 146 -3.41 -2.47 -7.16
N LEU A 147 -2.42 -2.21 -6.31
CA LEU A 147 -1.78 -0.91 -6.16
C LEU A 147 -1.09 -0.46 -7.46
N GLU A 148 -0.28 -1.33 -8.07
CA GLU A 148 0.38 -1.03 -9.34
C GLU A 148 -0.61 -0.75 -10.47
N ALA A 149 -1.74 -1.47 -10.51
CA ALA A 149 -2.79 -1.26 -11.49
C ALA A 149 -3.55 0.06 -11.28
N ALA A 150 -3.75 0.49 -10.02
CA ALA A 150 -4.40 1.76 -9.69
C ALA A 150 -3.52 2.97 -10.05
N ASP A 151 -2.20 2.85 -9.89
CA ASP A 151 -1.21 3.87 -10.26
C ASP A 151 -0.74 3.77 -11.74
N ALA A 152 -1.26 2.81 -12.50
CA ALA A 152 -0.97 2.70 -13.93
C ALA A 152 -1.63 3.84 -14.71
N PRO A 153 -0.98 4.38 -15.77
CA PRO A 153 -1.61 5.38 -16.61
C PRO A 153 -2.86 4.76 -17.24
N LYS A 154 -4.03 5.34 -16.94
CA LYS A 154 -5.26 5.01 -17.67
C LYS A 154 -5.00 5.35 -19.13
N ALA A 155 -5.06 4.35 -20.01
CA ALA A 155 -4.89 4.57 -21.44
C ALA A 155 -5.82 5.73 -21.85
N GLU A 156 -5.22 6.82 -22.34
CA GLU A 156 -5.98 7.94 -22.87
C GLU A 156 -6.95 7.38 -23.92
N PRO A 157 -8.23 7.81 -23.93
CA PRO A 157 -9.11 7.45 -25.03
C PRO A 157 -8.41 7.85 -26.32
N ARG A 158 -8.21 6.88 -27.23
CA ARG A 158 -7.72 7.19 -28.58
C ARG A 158 -8.69 8.21 -29.16
N ASP A 159 -8.17 9.40 -29.41
CA ASP A 159 -8.92 10.45 -30.10
C ASP A 159 -9.09 9.98 -31.55
N ASP A 160 -10.24 9.37 -31.85
CA ASP A 160 -10.59 8.85 -33.16
C ASP A 160 -10.86 9.97 -34.19
N ASN A 161 -10.54 11.23 -33.86
CA ASN A 161 -10.78 12.38 -34.72
C ASN A 161 -9.47 12.93 -35.32
N LEU A 162 -8.73 12.09 -36.03
CA LEU A 162 -7.71 12.56 -36.97
C LEU A 162 -8.41 12.96 -38.28
N PRO A 163 -8.29 14.21 -38.76
CA PRO A 163 -8.87 14.59 -40.04
C PRO A 163 -8.21 13.75 -41.15
N VAL A 164 -9.04 12.99 -41.87
CA VAL A 164 -8.64 12.31 -43.10
C VAL A 164 -8.24 13.40 -44.09
N ASN A 165 -6.94 13.51 -44.36
CA ASN A 165 -6.43 14.43 -45.36
C ASN A 165 -6.84 13.90 -46.73
N GLU A 166 -7.87 14.52 -47.33
CA GLU A 166 -8.28 14.30 -48.71
C GLU A 166 -7.20 14.84 -49.66
N ALA A 167 -6.11 14.08 -49.79
CA ALA A 167 -5.10 14.28 -50.81
C ALA A 167 -5.13 13.08 -51.77
N ASN A 168 -6.18 12.99 -52.59
CA ASN A 168 -6.04 12.35 -53.90
C ASN A 168 -7.19 12.69 -54.86
N THR A 169 -6.97 13.61 -55.78
CA THR A 169 -7.44 13.41 -57.15
C THR A 169 -6.48 14.11 -58.11
N ALA A 170 -5.52 13.33 -58.60
CA ALA A 170 -4.83 13.62 -59.83
C ALA A 170 -5.67 13.11 -61.00
N SER A 171 -6.09 14.00 -61.89
CA SER A 171 -6.16 13.84 -63.35
C SER A 171 -6.65 15.13 -64.00
#